data_AF-A0A1U7GFN2-F1
#
_entry.id   AF-A0A1U7GFN2-F1
#
_cell.length_a   1.000
_cell.length_b   1.000
_cell.length_c   1.000
_cell.angle_alpha   90.00
_cell.angle_beta   90.00
_cell.angle_gamma   90.00
#
_symmetry.space_group_name_H-M   'P 1'
#
loop_
_entity.id
_entity.type
_entity.pdbx_description
1 polymer ?
#
loop_
_entity_poly.entity_id
_entity_poly.type
_entity_poly.pdbx_seq_one_letter_code
_entity_poly.pdbx_strand_id
1 'polypeptide(L)'
;MRTPLAVALRPTSIPDRIIRTFAADPARSIAVTWRTDPTIAGAIAQVALAEHGPRFAKNARTVPAASQDLTTNLGVVRCHSAVIAGLLLQWRFILMEPGATTNETPDADRRPDRMAGTI
;
A
#
# COMPACT_ATOMS: atom_id res chain seq x y z
N MET A 1 3.34 -28.05 -18.42
CA MET A 1 4.48 -27.67 -17.56
C MET A 1 3.93 -27.06 -16.28
N ARG A 2 4.30 -27.54 -15.08
CA ARG A 2 3.86 -26.91 -13.81
C ARG A 2 4.80 -25.76 -13.47
N THR A 3 4.24 -24.60 -13.12
CA THR A 3 5.03 -23.46 -12.65
C THR A 3 5.71 -23.81 -11.32
N PRO A 4 7.02 -23.56 -11.16
CA PRO A 4 7.70 -23.75 -9.88
C PRO A 4 7.06 -22.92 -8.76
N LEU A 5 7.04 -23.46 -7.54
CA LEU A 5 6.38 -22.81 -6.39
C LEU A 5 6.96 -21.42 -6.08
N ALA A 6 8.28 -21.27 -6.19
CA ALA A 6 8.97 -19.99 -6.00
C ALA A 6 8.56 -18.93 -7.02
N VAL A 7 8.10 -19.34 -8.21
CA VAL A 7 7.58 -18.42 -9.25
C VAL A 7 6.11 -18.13 -8.98
N ALA A 8 5.31 -19.15 -8.66
CA ALA A 8 3.88 -19.00 -8.42
C ALA A 8 3.52 -18.18 -7.17
N LEU A 9 4.39 -18.17 -6.15
CA LEU A 9 4.16 -17.47 -4.87
C LEU A 9 5.03 -16.22 -4.67
N ARG A 10 5.79 -15.83 -5.70
CA ARG A 10 6.69 -14.67 -5.64
C ARG A 10 5.90 -13.41 -5.30
N PRO A 11 6.26 -12.67 -4.23
CA PRO A 11 5.64 -11.38 -3.97
C PRO A 11 6.09 -10.35 -5.02
N THR A 12 5.32 -9.28 -5.14
CA THR A 12 5.65 -8.12 -5.97
C THR A 12 5.64 -6.87 -5.10
N SER A 13 5.86 -5.70 -5.70
CA SER A 13 5.74 -4.41 -5.02
C SER A 13 4.29 -4.13 -4.59
N ILE A 14 3.32 -4.84 -5.19
CA ILE A 14 1.91 -4.77 -4.82
C ILE A 14 1.67 -5.64 -3.58
N PRO A 15 1.01 -5.10 -2.54
CA PRO A 15 0.64 -5.86 -1.35
C PRO A 15 -0.21 -7.08 -1.70
N ASP A 16 0.17 -8.22 -1.15
CA ASP A 16 -0.66 -9.41 -1.17
C ASP A 16 -0.78 -10.02 0.24
N ARG A 17 -1.63 -11.04 0.38
CA ARG A 17 -1.88 -11.74 1.65
C ARG A 17 -2.21 -10.79 2.80
N ILE A 18 -3.08 -9.84 2.52
CA ILE A 18 -3.58 -8.88 3.51
C ILE A 18 -4.44 -9.64 4.53
N ILE A 19 -4.00 -9.65 5.78
CA ILE A 19 -4.67 -10.32 6.89
C ILE A 19 -5.00 -9.26 7.94
N ARG A 20 -6.20 -9.35 8.52
CA ARG A 20 -6.63 -8.54 9.65
C ARG A 20 -6.80 -9.40 10.89
N THR A 21 -6.23 -8.97 12.01
CA THR A 21 -6.34 -9.63 13.31
C THR A 21 -6.72 -8.62 14.40
N PHE A 22 -7.09 -9.13 15.58
CA PHE A 22 -7.27 -8.28 16.76
C PHE A 22 -5.91 -7.78 17.26
N ALA A 23 -5.91 -6.55 17.78
CA ALA A 23 -4.80 -6.01 18.56
C ALA A 23 -5.19 -5.99 20.06
N ALA A 24 -4.49 -5.20 20.88
CA ALA A 24 -4.63 -5.22 22.34
C ALA A 24 -6.07 -4.98 22.84
N ASP A 25 -6.75 -3.95 22.34
CA ASP A 25 -8.19 -3.73 22.59
C ASP A 25 -8.97 -4.16 21.34
N PRO A 26 -9.56 -5.36 21.29
CA PRO A 26 -10.24 -5.85 20.09
C PRO A 26 -11.49 -5.05 19.73
N ALA A 27 -12.07 -4.28 20.66
CA ALA A 27 -13.24 -3.45 20.39
C ALA A 27 -12.87 -2.12 19.71
N ARG A 28 -11.64 -1.64 19.89
CA ARG A 28 -11.18 -0.35 19.38
C ARG A 28 -9.88 -0.41 18.58
N SER A 29 -9.33 -1.59 18.36
CA SER A 29 -8.08 -1.74 17.63
C SER A 29 -7.99 -3.05 16.85
N ILE A 30 -7.33 -2.96 15.70
CA ILE A 30 -6.99 -4.10 14.85
C ILE A 30 -5.52 -4.01 14.46
N ALA A 31 -4.94 -5.14 14.09
CA ALA A 31 -3.70 -5.17 13.32
C ALA A 31 -4.01 -5.61 11.89
N VAL A 32 -3.31 -4.99 10.93
CA VAL A 32 -3.30 -5.42 9.53
C VAL A 32 -1.88 -5.83 9.20
N THR A 33 -1.72 -7.00 8.59
CA THR A 33 -0.44 -7.50 8.09
C THR A 33 -0.53 -7.83 6.62
N TRP A 34 0.56 -7.62 5.90
CA TRP A 34 0.68 -7.92 4.47
C TRP A 34 2.13 -8.18 4.13
N ARG A 35 2.39 -8.62 2.89
CA ARG A 35 3.75 -8.72 2.36
C ARG A 35 3.88 -8.06 1.01
N THR A 36 5.10 -7.66 0.71
CA THR A 36 5.59 -7.17 -0.58
C THR A 36 6.92 -7.87 -0.89
N ASP A 37 7.47 -7.59 -2.07
CA ASP A 37 8.86 -7.92 -2.34
C ASP A 37 9.83 -6.99 -1.55
N PRO A 38 11.10 -7.38 -1.39
CA PRO A 38 12.05 -6.64 -0.55
C PRO A 38 12.42 -5.23 -1.01
N THR A 39 12.02 -4.82 -2.23
CA THR A 39 12.30 -3.47 -2.76
C THR A 39 11.50 -2.38 -2.03
N ILE A 40 10.42 -2.73 -1.33
CA ILE A 40 9.56 -1.79 -0.60
C ILE A 40 10.11 -1.55 0.82
N ALA A 41 10.90 -0.49 0.99
CA ALA A 41 11.56 -0.15 2.24
C ALA A 41 10.61 0.21 3.41
N GLY A 42 9.43 0.75 3.11
CA GLY A 42 8.44 1.14 4.11
C GLY A 42 7.04 1.12 3.53
N ALA A 43 6.05 0.93 4.40
CA ALA A 43 4.65 0.81 4.02
C ALA A 43 3.75 1.58 5.00
N ILE A 44 2.54 1.90 4.53
CA ILE A 44 1.53 2.59 5.32
C ILE A 44 0.19 1.85 5.20
N ALA A 45 -0.63 1.95 6.24
CA ALA A 45 -2.04 1.63 6.17
C ALA A 45 -2.85 2.92 6.23
N GLN A 46 -3.97 2.95 5.51
CA GLN A 46 -4.91 4.06 5.59
C GLN A 46 -6.26 3.58 6.12
N VAL A 47 -6.95 4.45 6.85
CA VAL A 47 -8.24 4.14 7.42
C VAL A 47 -9.09 5.40 7.48
N ALA A 48 -10.35 5.28 7.09
CA ALA A 48 -11.32 6.36 7.12
C ALA A 48 -12.62 5.85 7.76
N LEU A 49 -13.39 6.75 8.36
CA LEU A 49 -14.77 6.43 8.70
C LEU A 49 -15.55 6.17 7.41
N ALA A 50 -16.37 5.12 7.41
CA ALA A 50 -17.24 4.82 6.28
C ALA A 50 -18.39 5.84 6.22
N GLU A 51 -18.31 6.79 5.29
CA GLU A 51 -19.37 7.74 4.99
C GLU A 51 -20.13 7.35 3.72
N HIS A 52 -21.29 7.97 3.47
CA HIS A 52 -22.04 7.74 2.25
C HIS A 52 -21.29 8.30 1.03
N GLY A 53 -20.86 7.39 0.14
CA GLY A 53 -20.27 7.73 -1.15
C GLY A 53 -18.74 7.59 -1.21
N PRO A 54 -18.13 7.66 -2.41
CA PRO A 54 -16.74 7.28 -2.64
C PRO A 54 -15.70 8.27 -2.07
N ARG A 55 -16.14 9.44 -1.58
CA ARG A 55 -15.23 10.51 -1.12
C ARG A 55 -14.69 10.30 0.29
N PHE A 56 -15.21 9.33 1.05
CA PHE A 56 -14.76 9.07 2.43
C PHE A 56 -13.25 8.80 2.54
N ALA A 57 -12.64 8.28 1.46
CA ALA A 57 -11.20 8.07 1.35
C ALA A 57 -10.37 9.36 1.54
N LYS A 58 -10.94 10.54 1.26
CA LYS A 58 -10.28 11.83 1.49
C LYS A 58 -10.03 12.12 2.97
N ASN A 59 -10.85 11.53 3.84
CA ASN A 59 -10.75 11.67 5.29
C ASN A 59 -9.89 10.55 5.92
N ALA A 60 -9.15 9.81 5.09
CA ALA A 60 -8.31 8.73 5.59
C ALA A 60 -7.14 9.29 6.40
N ARG A 61 -6.95 8.74 7.59
CA ARG A 61 -5.72 8.93 8.35
C ARG A 61 -4.72 7.84 7.98
N THR A 62 -3.45 8.21 8.01
CA THR A 62 -2.32 7.33 7.69
C THR A 62 -1.73 6.75 8.97
N VAL A 63 -1.44 5.45 8.95
CA VAL A 63 -0.82 4.69 10.04
C VAL A 63 0.46 4.07 9.47
N PRO A 64 1.66 4.42 9.99
CA PRO A 64 2.90 3.81 9.53
C PRO A 64 2.93 2.31 9.89
N ALA A 65 3.50 1.50 9.00
CA ALA A 65 3.69 0.08 9.25
C ALA A 65 5.13 -0.21 9.72
N ALA A 66 5.25 -1.10 10.71
CA ALA A 66 6.51 -1.76 11.01
C ALA A 66 6.82 -2.77 9.91
N SER A 67 8.08 -2.87 9.49
CA SER A 67 8.49 -3.73 8.38
C SER A 67 9.64 -4.63 8.79
N GLN A 68 9.60 -5.90 8.40
CA GLN A 68 10.66 -6.89 8.67
C GLN A 68 10.86 -7.81 7.47
N ASP A 69 12.10 -8.20 7.21
CA ASP A 69 12.38 -9.26 6.24
C ASP A 69 12.07 -10.64 6.81
N LEU A 70 11.53 -11.50 5.96
CA LEU A 70 11.35 -12.93 6.23
C LEU A 70 12.03 -13.73 5.12
N THR A 71 13.08 -14.47 5.49
CA THR A 71 13.78 -15.37 4.58
C THR A 71 13.17 -16.77 4.64
N THR A 72 12.84 -17.32 3.48
CA THR A 72 12.26 -18.67 3.34
C THR A 72 13.02 -19.46 2.27
N ASN A 73 12.72 -20.75 2.13
CA ASN A 73 13.22 -21.56 1.01
C ASN A 73 12.64 -21.14 -0.36
N LEU A 74 11.68 -20.22 -0.41
CA LEU A 74 11.09 -19.65 -1.62
C LEU A 74 11.64 -18.26 -1.96
N GLY A 75 12.53 -17.71 -1.12
CA GLY A 75 13.11 -16.38 -1.27
C GLY A 75 12.86 -15.48 -0.06
N VAL A 76 13.32 -14.24 -0.17
CA VAL A 76 13.12 -13.17 0.82
C VAL A 76 11.84 -12.42 0.50
N VAL A 77 11.05 -12.12 1.54
CA VAL A 77 9.85 -11.28 1.45
C VAL A 77 9.92 -10.18 2.49
N ARG A 78 9.28 -9.04 2.23
CA ARG A 78 9.11 -7.97 3.20
C ARG A 78 7.73 -8.07 3.82
N CYS A 79 7.65 -8.29 5.12
CA CYS A 79 6.40 -8.33 5.87
C CYS A 79 6.17 -6.99 6.54
N HIS A 80 4.94 -6.50 6.48
CA HIS A 80 4.51 -5.25 7.08
C HIS A 80 3.40 -5.49 8.11
N SER A 81 3.37 -4.66 9.15
CA SER A 81 2.31 -4.69 10.16
C SER A 81 1.96 -3.27 10.62
N ALA A 82 0.67 -2.94 10.63
CA ALA A 82 0.15 -1.68 11.15
C ALA A 82 -0.95 -1.95 12.18
N VAL A 83 -0.84 -1.31 13.35
CA VAL A 83 -1.89 -1.35 14.39
C VAL A 83 -2.74 -0.09 14.26
N ILE A 84 -4.03 -0.29 13.99
CA ILE A 84 -5.00 0.78 13.85
C ILE A 84 -5.84 0.82 15.12
N ALA A 85 -5.61 1.82 15.97
CA ALA A 85 -6.30 2.00 17.25
C ALA A 85 -7.31 3.16 17.24
N GLY A 86 -8.23 3.18 18.20
CA GLY A 86 -9.27 4.22 18.31
C GLY A 86 -10.42 4.05 17.32
N LEU A 87 -10.67 2.82 16.85
CA LEU A 87 -11.82 2.50 16.00
C LEU A 87 -13.14 2.75 16.75
N LEU A 88 -14.13 3.30 16.05
CA LEU A 88 -15.53 3.22 16.47
C LEU A 88 -16.18 2.01 15.80
N LEU A 89 -17.27 1.51 16.40
CA LEU A 89 -17.97 0.28 16.01
C LEU A 89 -18.43 0.17 14.53
N GLN A 90 -18.28 1.22 13.71
CA GLN A 90 -18.80 1.32 12.34
C GLN A 90 -17.75 1.62 11.23
N TRP A 91 -16.46 1.31 11.41
CA TRP A 91 -15.41 1.72 10.45
C TRP A 91 -15.14 0.69 9.30
N ARG A 92 -14.88 1.19 8.08
CA ARG A 92 -14.38 0.41 6.92
C ARG A 92 -12.95 0.84 6.57
N PHE A 93 -12.18 -0.01 5.91
CA PHE A 93 -10.75 0.20 5.67
C PHE A 93 -10.43 0.36 4.18
N ILE A 94 -9.47 1.23 3.84
CA ILE A 94 -8.85 1.35 2.51
C ILE A 94 -7.34 1.24 2.68
N LEU A 95 -6.71 0.21 2.13
CA LEU A 95 -5.26 0.06 2.16
C LEU A 95 -4.67 0.71 0.90
N MET A 96 -3.75 1.66 1.07
CA MET A 96 -3.01 2.31 -0.02
C MET A 96 -1.52 2.24 0.29
N GLU A 97 -0.72 1.89 -0.71
CA GLU A 97 0.73 2.05 -0.65
C GLU A 97 1.13 3.50 -0.97
N PRO A 98 2.24 4.02 -0.44
CA PRO A 98 2.72 5.31 -0.87
C PRO A 98 3.08 5.21 -2.35
N GLY A 99 2.39 6.01 -3.18
CA GLY A 99 2.73 6.16 -4.58
C GLY A 99 4.21 6.52 -4.69
N ALA A 100 4.93 5.82 -5.57
CA ALA A 100 6.30 6.19 -5.89
C ALA A 100 6.33 7.68 -6.22
N THR A 101 7.16 8.46 -5.52
CA THR A 101 7.51 9.79 -5.99
C THR A 101 8.33 9.57 -7.25
N THR A 102 7.69 9.51 -8.40
CA THR A 102 8.37 9.75 -9.67
C THR A 102 8.79 11.20 -9.61
N ASN A 103 10.04 11.43 -9.22
CA ASN A 103 10.70 12.70 -9.47
C ASN A 103 10.92 12.75 -10.98
N GLU A 104 9.88 13.16 -11.71
CA GLU A 104 10.00 13.45 -13.13
C GLU A 104 11.04 14.58 -13.27
N THR A 105 12.23 14.18 -13.69
CA THR A 105 13.22 15.14 -14.18
C THR A 105 12.58 15.81 -15.40
N PRO A 106 12.49 17.15 -15.46
CA PRO A 106 11.89 17.82 -16.60
C PRO A 106 12.62 17.38 -17.87
N ASP A 107 11.91 16.70 -18.77
CA ASP A 107 12.44 16.31 -20.06
C ASP A 107 12.79 17.57 -20.86
N ALA A 108 14.09 17.80 -21.05
CA ALA A 108 14.63 18.94 -21.77
C ALA A 108 14.41 18.84 -23.29
N ASP A 109 13.81 17.75 -23.80
CA ASP A 109 13.62 17.51 -25.24
C ASP A 109 12.19 17.80 -25.75
N ARG A 110 11.33 18.43 -24.94
CA ARG A 110 10.03 18.92 -25.43
C ARG A 110 10.24 20.13 -26.35
N ARG A 111 10.43 19.87 -27.64
CA ARG A 111 10.43 20.91 -28.69
C ARG A 111 9.14 21.74 -28.60
N PRO A 112 9.21 23.07 -28.72
CA PRO A 112 8.02 23.90 -28.76
C PRO A 112 7.29 23.66 -30.08
N ASP A 113 6.10 23.08 -29.99
CA ASP A 113 5.19 23.05 -31.12
C ASP A 113 4.88 24.49 -31.54
N ARG A 114 5.29 24.76 -32.78
CA ARG A 114 5.29 26.06 -33.44
C ARG A 114 3.88 26.62 -33.46
N MET A 115 3.72 27.82 -32.89
CA MET A 115 2.60 28.71 -33.24
C MET A 115 2.52 28.86 -34.76
N ALA A 116 1.37 28.54 -35.32
CA ALA A 116 0.89 29.11 -36.57
C ALA A 116 -0.47 29.74 -36.28
N GLY A 117 -0.51 31.08 -36.30
CA GLY A 117 -1.73 31.86 -36.26
C GLY A 117 -2.35 32.06 -37.64
N THR A 118 -3.58 32.59 -37.61
CA THR A 118 -4.31 33.31 -38.69
C THR A 118 -4.71 32.44 -39.88
N ILE A 119 -5.99 32.28 -40.24
CA ILE A 119 -7.10 33.24 -40.44
C ILE A 119 -8.38 32.73 -39.79
#